data_AF-A0AA38CW37-F1
#
_entry.id   AF-A0AA38CW37-F1
#
_cell.length_a   1.000
_cell.length_b   1.000
_cell.length_c   1.000
_cell.angle_alpha   90.00
_cell.angle_beta   90.00
_cell.angle_gamma   90.00
#
_symmetry.space_group_name_H-M   'P 1'
#
loop_
_entity.id
_entity.type
_entity.pdbx_description
1 polymer ?
#
loop_
_entity_poly.entity_id
_entity_poly.type
_entity_poly.pdbx_seq_one_letter_code
_entity_poly.pdbx_strand_id
1 'polypeptide(L)'
;MAAQFASEIFSLKMSSLNCGYSKRAYVTFLAGSGDYVKGVVGLAKGLRKVKSLYPLVVAVLPDVPEDHRLQLRNQGCIVREIEPINPPENQVQFAMAYYVLNYSKLRIWEFEEYSKMVYLDADIQVFDNIDHLFDMPDGYFYAVMDCFCEKDMESHAAIQDRDFLNMYFQKMYKPIPLVYNLVLAMLWRHPENVDLDRVKVVHYCAAGSKPWRFTGKEENMEREDIKKLVNKWWEIYNDESLDFKSSKRIAEAENKSKLQQITPNALSGSISKRAKASPAPPAA
;
A
#
# COMPACT_ATOMS: atom_id res chain seq x y z
N MET A 1 -23.56 -17.80 -27.07
CA MET A 1 -23.11 -18.70 -25.98
C MET A 1 -21.73 -18.33 -25.43
N ALA A 2 -20.67 -18.20 -26.25
CA ALA A 2 -19.32 -17.87 -25.76
C ALA A 2 -19.19 -16.49 -25.08
N ALA A 3 -19.88 -15.45 -25.59
CA ALA A 3 -19.85 -14.11 -24.99
C ALA A 3 -20.55 -14.03 -23.62
N GLN A 4 -21.54 -14.88 -23.39
CA GLN A 4 -22.30 -14.92 -22.13
C GLN A 4 -21.52 -15.69 -21.05
N PHE A 5 -20.84 -16.76 -21.45
CA PHE A 5 -19.88 -17.48 -20.60
C PHE A 5 -18.67 -16.61 -20.24
N ALA A 6 -18.16 -15.81 -21.18
CA ALA A 6 -17.06 -14.87 -20.90
C ALA A 6 -17.51 -13.77 -19.92
N SER A 7 -18.72 -13.24 -20.08
CA SER A 7 -19.31 -12.25 -19.16
C SER A 7 -19.53 -12.82 -17.75
N GLU A 8 -20.03 -14.06 -17.63
CA GLU A 8 -20.20 -14.73 -16.35
C GLU A 8 -18.85 -15.04 -15.68
N ILE A 9 -17.84 -15.50 -16.43
CA ILE A 9 -16.47 -15.71 -15.91
C ILE A 9 -15.83 -14.39 -15.48
N PHE A 10 -16.06 -13.31 -16.23
CA PHE A 10 -15.54 -11.98 -15.90
C PHE A 10 -16.23 -11.42 -14.64
N SER A 11 -17.54 -11.58 -14.52
CA SER A 11 -18.34 -11.18 -13.36
C SER A 11 -18.03 -12.04 -12.11
N LEU A 12 -17.76 -13.34 -12.30
CA LEU A 12 -17.28 -14.25 -11.24
C LEU A 12 -15.84 -13.93 -10.79
N LYS A 13 -14.97 -13.45 -11.69
CA LYS A 13 -13.63 -12.92 -11.35
C LYS A 13 -13.71 -11.56 -10.65
N MET A 14 -14.64 -10.69 -11.03
CA MET A 14 -14.84 -9.39 -10.37
C MET A 14 -15.43 -9.55 -8.98
N SER A 15 -16.31 -10.54 -8.78
CA SER A 15 -16.85 -10.87 -7.45
C SER A 15 -15.86 -11.63 -6.56
N SER A 16 -14.87 -12.36 -7.11
CA SER A 16 -13.77 -12.92 -6.32
C SER A 16 -12.63 -11.93 -6.03
N LEU A 17 -12.56 -10.82 -6.75
CA LEU A 17 -11.71 -9.66 -6.44
C LEU A 17 -12.33 -8.72 -5.38
N ASN A 18 -13.62 -8.87 -5.06
CA ASN A 18 -14.20 -8.41 -3.79
C ASN A 18 -13.73 -9.31 -2.63
N CYS A 19 -12.43 -9.51 -2.49
CA CYS A 19 -11.87 -9.56 -1.14
C CYS A 19 -12.31 -8.24 -0.51
N GLY A 20 -13.07 -8.29 0.60
CA GLY A 20 -13.62 -7.12 1.28
C GLY A 20 -12.54 -6.21 1.84
N TYR A 21 -11.71 -5.64 0.98
CA TYR A 21 -10.78 -4.60 1.30
C TYR A 21 -11.60 -3.43 1.79
N SER A 22 -11.19 -2.87 2.92
CA SER A 22 -11.71 -1.59 3.36
C SER A 22 -11.62 -0.60 2.19
N LYS A 23 -12.53 0.38 2.13
CA LYS A 23 -12.39 1.54 1.23
C LYS A 23 -11.19 2.42 1.62
N ARG A 24 -10.14 1.85 2.21
CA ARG A 24 -8.98 2.50 2.80
C ARG A 24 -7.75 1.67 2.48
N ALA A 25 -6.68 2.33 2.05
CA ALA A 25 -5.42 1.67 1.71
C ALA A 25 -4.23 2.57 1.99
N TYR A 26 -3.10 1.94 2.31
CA TYR A 26 -1.81 2.59 2.13
C TYR A 26 -1.45 2.56 0.65
N VAL A 27 -0.85 3.62 0.15
CA VAL A 27 -0.40 3.70 -1.24
C VAL A 27 1.04 4.15 -1.30
N THR A 28 1.83 3.53 -2.16
CA THR A 28 3.18 3.98 -2.54
C THR A 28 3.31 3.98 -4.06
N PHE A 29 4.31 4.67 -4.56
CA PHE A 29 4.64 4.73 -5.98
C PHE A 29 6.00 4.08 -6.26
N LEU A 30 6.13 3.39 -7.39
CA LEU A 30 7.39 2.81 -7.87
C LEU A 30 7.52 3.00 -9.39
N ALA A 31 8.71 3.38 -9.83
CA ALA A 31 9.04 3.57 -11.24
C ALA A 31 10.46 3.09 -11.54
N GLY A 32 10.68 2.70 -12.79
CA GLY A 32 11.97 2.23 -13.30
C GLY A 32 12.40 0.86 -12.76
N SER A 33 13.61 0.47 -13.18
CA SER A 33 14.27 -0.80 -12.85
C SER A 33 15.25 -0.71 -11.68
N GLY A 34 15.19 0.37 -10.89
CA GLY A 34 16.09 0.60 -9.76
C GLY A 34 15.77 -0.24 -8.53
N ASP A 35 16.60 -0.11 -7.50
CA ASP A 35 16.49 -0.88 -6.25
C ASP A 35 15.43 -0.39 -5.25
N TYR A 36 14.60 0.60 -5.61
CA TYR A 36 13.52 1.10 -4.77
C TYR A 36 12.45 0.03 -4.47
N VAL A 37 12.41 -1.05 -5.25
CA VAL A 37 11.61 -2.25 -4.92
C VAL A 37 11.96 -2.79 -3.52
N LYS A 38 13.23 -2.70 -3.08
CA LYS A 38 13.65 -3.10 -1.72
C LYS A 38 12.97 -2.25 -0.66
N GLY A 39 12.84 -0.95 -0.91
CA GLY A 39 12.13 -0.02 -0.05
C GLY A 39 10.67 -0.39 0.10
N VAL A 40 9.97 -0.64 -1.01
CA VAL A 40 8.57 -1.06 -0.98
C VAL A 40 8.37 -2.41 -0.27
N VAL A 41 9.29 -3.37 -0.45
CA VAL A 41 9.27 -4.63 0.30
C VAL A 41 9.46 -4.40 1.81
N GLY A 42 10.41 -3.54 2.20
CA GLY A 42 10.61 -3.13 3.59
C GLY A 42 9.38 -2.46 4.19
N LEU A 43 8.72 -1.58 3.44
CA LEU A 43 7.48 -0.93 3.82
C LEU A 43 6.34 -1.94 4.02
N ALA A 44 6.17 -2.89 3.08
CA ALA A 44 5.16 -3.94 3.18
C ALA A 44 5.37 -4.81 4.44
N LYS A 45 6.62 -5.20 4.73
CA LYS A 45 6.97 -5.90 5.96
C LYS A 45 6.76 -5.04 7.21
N GLY A 46 7.05 -3.74 7.13
CA GLY A 46 6.81 -2.76 8.19
C GLY A 46 5.35 -2.69 8.60
N LEU A 47 4.46 -2.44 7.63
CA LEU A 47 3.01 -2.41 7.84
C LEU A 47 2.49 -3.73 8.45
N ARG A 48 3.05 -4.86 8.03
CA ARG A 48 2.72 -6.17 8.60
C ARG A 48 3.22 -6.35 10.03
N LYS A 49 4.45 -5.91 10.34
CA LYS A 49 5.03 -5.95 11.69
C LYS A 49 4.18 -5.18 12.68
N VAL A 50 3.69 -4.01 12.28
CA VAL A 50 2.80 -3.18 13.09
C VAL A 50 1.33 -3.61 13.01
N LYS A 51 1.05 -4.75 12.36
CA LYS A 51 -0.27 -5.38 12.24
C LYS A 51 -1.31 -4.44 11.66
N SER A 52 -0.93 -3.65 10.66
CA SER A 52 -1.89 -2.83 9.93
C SER A 52 -3.00 -3.68 9.33
N LEU A 53 -4.23 -3.18 9.41
CA LEU A 53 -5.42 -3.83 8.85
C LEU A 53 -5.59 -3.56 7.35
N TYR A 54 -4.91 -2.54 6.82
CA TYR A 54 -5.13 -2.03 5.47
C TYR A 54 -4.10 -2.57 4.48
N PRO A 55 -4.49 -2.80 3.20
CA PRO A 55 -3.57 -3.26 2.18
C PRO A 55 -2.57 -2.17 1.79
N LEU A 56 -1.44 -2.58 1.22
CA LEU A 56 -0.52 -1.70 0.51
C LEU A 56 -0.76 -1.83 -1.00
N VAL A 57 -1.20 -0.73 -1.61
CA VAL A 57 -1.31 -0.58 -3.06
C VAL A 57 -0.03 0.06 -3.58
N VAL A 58 0.56 -0.52 -4.62
CA VAL A 58 1.77 0.00 -5.28
C VAL A 58 1.37 0.47 -6.67
N ALA A 59 1.31 1.78 -6.85
CA ALA A 59 1.19 2.39 -8.16
C ALA A 59 2.52 2.21 -8.91
N VAL A 60 2.49 1.55 -10.07
CA VAL A 60 3.69 1.27 -10.88
C VAL A 60 3.59 1.89 -12.27
N LEU A 61 4.70 2.41 -12.78
CA LEU A 61 4.81 2.78 -14.19
C LEU A 61 5.09 1.54 -15.07
N PRO A 62 4.77 1.59 -16.38
CA PRO A 62 5.05 0.50 -17.33
C PRO A 62 6.52 0.08 -17.40
N ASP A 63 7.44 0.97 -17.03
CA ASP A 63 8.90 0.72 -17.04
C ASP A 63 9.40 -0.11 -15.84
N VAL A 64 8.55 -0.40 -14.86
CA VAL A 64 8.88 -1.30 -13.74
C VAL A 64 8.94 -2.74 -14.25
N PRO A 65 10.09 -3.43 -14.13
CA PRO A 65 10.25 -4.81 -14.59
C PRO A 65 9.26 -5.81 -13.96
N GLU A 66 8.91 -6.87 -14.70
CA GLU A 66 7.94 -7.86 -14.23
C GLU A 66 8.44 -8.68 -13.03
N ASP A 67 9.75 -8.89 -12.90
CA ASP A 67 10.33 -9.52 -11.72
C ASP A 67 10.14 -8.67 -10.45
N HIS A 68 10.28 -7.34 -10.55
CA HIS A 68 9.94 -6.43 -9.45
C HIS A 68 8.44 -6.49 -9.12
N ARG A 69 7.57 -6.47 -10.12
CA ARG A 69 6.11 -6.58 -9.93
C ARG A 69 5.74 -7.90 -9.27
N LEU A 70 6.34 -9.01 -9.69
CA LEU A 70 6.16 -10.32 -9.09
C LEU A 70 6.64 -10.34 -7.64
N GLN A 71 7.80 -9.75 -7.34
CA GLN A 71 8.31 -9.61 -5.97
C GLN A 71 7.31 -8.88 -5.07
N LEU A 72 6.72 -7.79 -5.54
CA LEU A 72 5.70 -7.03 -4.81
C LEU A 72 4.43 -7.84 -4.58
N ARG A 73 3.90 -8.52 -5.61
CA ARG A 73 2.72 -9.41 -5.46
C ARG A 73 3.00 -10.56 -4.48
N ASN A 74 4.20 -11.14 -4.53
CA ASN A 74 4.63 -12.19 -3.59
C ASN A 74 4.74 -11.68 -2.15
N GLN A 75 4.95 -10.37 -1.94
CA GLN A 75 4.90 -9.71 -0.64
C GLN A 75 3.48 -9.25 -0.23
N GLY A 76 2.45 -9.65 -0.99
CA GLY A 76 1.06 -9.36 -0.70
C GLY A 76 0.62 -7.94 -1.07
N CYS A 77 1.43 -7.21 -1.83
CA CYS A 77 1.06 -5.88 -2.33
C CYS A 77 0.06 -5.98 -3.49
N ILE A 78 -0.85 -5.01 -3.57
CA ILE A 78 -1.74 -4.83 -4.72
C ILE A 78 -0.99 -3.97 -5.73
N VAL A 79 -0.50 -4.57 -6.81
CA VAL A 79 0.23 -3.84 -7.87
C VAL A 79 -0.77 -3.27 -8.87
N ARG A 80 -0.82 -1.95 -9.00
CA ARG A 80 -1.68 -1.22 -9.95
C ARG A 80 -0.83 -0.42 -10.92
N GLU A 81 -0.90 -0.77 -12.20
CA GLU A 81 -0.25 0.02 -13.25
C GLU A 81 -0.98 1.34 -13.46
N ILE A 82 -0.22 2.41 -13.68
CA ILE A 82 -0.73 3.75 -13.99
C ILE A 82 -0.02 4.32 -15.22
N GLU A 83 -0.75 5.15 -15.96
CA GLU A 83 -0.19 5.84 -17.14
C GLU A 83 0.73 6.99 -16.72
N PRO A 84 1.95 7.08 -17.29
CA PRO A 84 2.88 8.16 -16.97
C PRO A 84 2.30 9.52 -17.36
N ILE A 85 2.57 10.54 -16.54
CA ILE A 85 2.30 11.94 -16.88
C ILE A 85 3.56 12.50 -17.54
N ASN A 86 3.49 12.66 -18.85
CA ASN A 86 4.57 13.23 -19.64
C ASN A 86 4.50 14.77 -19.65
N PRO A 87 5.64 15.45 -19.58
CA PRO A 87 5.73 16.88 -19.79
C PRO A 87 5.43 17.26 -21.25
N PRO A 88 5.11 18.55 -21.53
CA PRO A 88 4.94 19.05 -22.89
C PRO A 88 6.22 18.89 -23.75
N GLU A 89 6.06 18.74 -25.07
CA GLU A 89 7.12 18.34 -26.04
C GLU A 89 8.42 19.19 -26.04
N ASN A 90 8.41 20.42 -25.49
CA ASN A 90 9.51 21.40 -25.61
C ASN A 90 10.51 21.40 -24.44
N GLN A 91 10.67 20.31 -23.69
CA GLN A 91 11.52 20.29 -22.51
C GLN A 91 12.69 19.28 -22.58
N VAL A 92 13.75 19.57 -21.81
CA VAL A 92 15.06 18.87 -21.83
C VAL A 92 14.99 17.49 -21.17
N GLN A 93 15.67 16.49 -21.74
CA GLN A 93 15.59 15.07 -21.35
C GLN A 93 15.74 14.76 -19.85
N PHE A 94 16.63 15.47 -19.11
CA PHE A 94 16.80 15.29 -17.66
C PHE A 94 15.63 15.87 -16.84
N ALA A 95 15.06 17.00 -17.28
CA ALA A 95 13.83 17.53 -16.70
C ALA A 95 12.65 16.56 -16.95
N MET A 96 12.71 15.71 -17.99
CA MET A 96 11.66 14.73 -18.30
C MET A 96 11.57 13.61 -17.29
N ALA A 97 12.69 12.98 -16.95
CA ALA A 97 12.67 11.87 -15.98
C ALA A 97 12.16 12.34 -14.61
N TYR A 98 12.65 13.48 -14.13
CA TYR A 98 12.20 14.07 -12.88
C TYR A 98 10.70 14.43 -12.93
N TYR A 99 10.25 15.09 -14.00
CA TYR A 99 8.84 15.44 -14.17
C TYR A 99 7.94 14.19 -14.17
N VAL A 100 8.29 13.17 -14.94
CA VAL A 100 7.51 11.93 -15.02
C VAL A 100 7.40 11.27 -13.65
N LEU A 101 8.50 11.15 -12.89
CA LEU A 101 8.46 10.55 -11.55
C LEU A 101 7.53 11.31 -10.60
N ASN A 102 7.52 12.63 -10.69
CA ASN A 102 6.84 13.45 -9.70
C ASN A 102 5.40 13.82 -10.02
N TYR A 103 5.05 13.91 -11.29
CA TYR A 103 3.67 14.13 -11.68
C TYR A 103 2.92 12.81 -11.80
N SER A 104 3.56 11.70 -12.21
CA SER A 104 2.85 10.42 -12.36
C SER A 104 2.29 9.88 -11.05
N LYS A 105 2.93 10.16 -9.90
CA LYS A 105 2.35 9.81 -8.58
C LYS A 105 0.99 10.46 -8.33
N LEU A 106 0.65 11.57 -8.99
CA LEU A 106 -0.66 12.21 -8.85
C LEU A 106 -1.79 11.35 -9.43
N ARG A 107 -1.50 10.37 -10.30
CA ARG A 107 -2.49 9.39 -10.78
C ARG A 107 -3.11 8.55 -9.66
N ILE A 108 -2.48 8.51 -8.49
CA ILE A 108 -3.06 7.85 -7.31
C ILE A 108 -4.42 8.45 -6.94
N TRP A 109 -4.68 9.73 -7.24
CA TRP A 109 -6.01 10.33 -7.02
C TRP A 109 -7.13 9.69 -7.87
N GLU A 110 -6.80 8.96 -8.94
CA GLU A 110 -7.76 8.23 -9.78
C GLU A 110 -8.16 6.87 -9.17
N PHE A 111 -7.67 6.54 -7.96
CA PHE A 111 -8.01 5.30 -7.27
C PHE A 111 -9.34 5.45 -6.51
N GLU A 112 -10.41 5.70 -7.27
CA GLU A 112 -11.76 6.03 -6.77
C GLU A 112 -12.43 4.88 -5.99
N GLU A 113 -11.89 3.66 -6.05
CA GLU A 113 -12.37 2.55 -5.21
C GLU A 113 -12.05 2.74 -3.71
N TYR A 114 -11.09 3.62 -3.37
CA TYR A 114 -10.73 3.95 -1.99
C TYR A 114 -11.33 5.29 -1.57
N SER A 115 -12.09 5.29 -0.48
CA SER A 115 -12.62 6.49 0.18
C SER A 115 -11.55 7.34 0.89
N LYS A 116 -10.43 6.74 1.29
CA LYS A 116 -9.31 7.44 1.92
C LYS A 116 -8.01 6.67 1.73
N MET A 117 -6.94 7.38 1.42
CA MET A 117 -5.63 6.78 1.23
C MET A 117 -4.61 7.49 2.12
N VAL A 118 -3.63 6.73 2.62
CA VAL A 118 -2.42 7.28 3.24
C VAL A 118 -1.27 6.97 2.30
N TYR A 119 -0.71 8.02 1.69
CA TYR A 119 0.44 7.88 0.82
C TYR A 119 1.73 7.83 1.65
N LEU A 120 2.59 6.85 1.36
CA LEU A 120 3.91 6.71 1.95
C LEU A 120 4.90 6.49 0.80
N ASP A 121 6.00 7.25 0.75
CA ASP A 121 7.04 7.04 -0.25
C ASP A 121 7.73 5.68 -0.07
N ALA A 122 8.31 5.15 -1.16
CA ALA A 122 9.00 3.86 -1.16
C ALA A 122 10.25 3.83 -0.24
N ASP A 123 10.73 4.97 0.21
CA ASP A 123 11.85 5.15 1.15
C ASP A 123 11.38 5.49 2.57
N ILE A 124 10.13 5.19 2.91
CA ILE A 124 9.59 5.28 4.26
C ILE A 124 9.59 3.91 4.93
N GLN A 125 9.82 3.91 6.25
CA GLN A 125 9.58 2.76 7.11
C GLN A 125 8.61 3.09 8.23
N VAL A 126 7.67 2.19 8.46
CA VAL A 126 6.70 2.24 9.56
C VAL A 126 7.20 1.34 10.69
N PHE A 127 7.33 1.90 11.89
CA PHE A 127 7.79 1.25 13.12
C PHE A 127 6.67 1.02 14.14
N ASP A 128 5.62 1.85 14.11
CA ASP A 128 4.42 1.70 14.93
C ASP A 128 3.14 1.80 14.08
N ASN A 129 2.04 1.25 14.59
CA ASN A 129 0.77 1.27 13.86
C ASN A 129 0.23 2.72 13.72
N ILE A 130 -0.12 3.09 12.49
CA ILE A 130 -0.64 4.41 12.12
C ILE A 130 -2.03 4.32 11.46
N ASP A 131 -2.76 3.23 11.66
CA ASP A 131 -4.09 2.99 11.08
C ASP A 131 -5.12 4.05 11.52
N HIS A 132 -4.94 4.64 12.71
CA HIS A 132 -5.81 5.72 13.20
C HIS A 132 -5.75 6.99 12.34
N LEU A 133 -4.76 7.15 11.46
CA LEU A 133 -4.73 8.24 10.47
C LEU A 133 -5.92 8.15 9.50
N PHE A 134 -6.47 6.96 9.26
CA PHE A 134 -7.66 6.82 8.42
C PHE A 134 -8.94 7.35 9.09
N ASP A 135 -8.94 7.56 10.41
CA ASP A 135 -10.09 8.08 11.15
C ASP A 135 -10.10 9.60 11.26
N MET A 136 -9.07 10.27 10.73
CA MET A 136 -9.03 11.74 10.66
C MET A 136 -10.20 12.29 9.81
N PRO A 137 -10.79 13.44 10.15
CA PRO A 137 -11.91 14.00 9.40
C PRO A 137 -11.62 14.22 7.91
N ASP A 138 -12.60 13.93 7.05
CA ASP A 138 -12.52 14.15 5.61
C ASP A 138 -12.49 15.65 5.25
N GLY A 139 -12.18 15.97 3.98
CA GLY A 139 -12.15 17.35 3.48
C GLY A 139 -10.86 18.12 3.78
N TYR A 140 -9.84 17.44 4.28
CA TYR A 140 -8.53 18.03 4.59
C TYR A 140 -7.39 17.21 4.00
N PHE A 141 -6.26 17.89 3.75
CA PHE A 141 -5.00 17.26 3.34
C PHE A 141 -4.05 17.25 4.54
N TYR A 142 -3.82 16.07 5.12
CA TYR A 142 -2.95 15.91 6.28
C TYR A 142 -1.54 15.54 5.85
N ALA A 143 -0.56 16.33 6.26
CA ALA A 143 0.85 16.03 6.04
C ALA A 143 1.70 16.56 7.20
N VAL A 144 2.88 15.98 7.36
CA VAL A 144 3.89 16.50 8.29
C VAL A 144 4.60 17.66 7.63
N MET A 145 4.87 18.71 8.41
CA MET A 145 5.65 19.85 7.95
C MET A 145 7.12 19.44 7.70
N ASP A 146 7.68 19.86 6.58
CA ASP A 146 9.02 19.45 6.15
C ASP A 146 10.14 19.95 7.06
N CYS A 147 9.98 21.16 7.61
CA CYS A 147 10.92 21.76 8.53
C CYS A 147 10.22 22.80 9.40
N PHE A 148 10.62 22.92 10.67
CA PHE A 148 10.11 23.98 11.55
C PHE A 148 10.60 25.39 11.18
N CYS A 149 11.53 25.50 10.21
CA CYS A 149 12.02 26.76 9.67
C CYS A 149 11.03 27.48 8.76
N GLU A 150 9.97 26.82 8.27
CA GLU A 150 8.95 27.43 7.42
C GLU A 150 7.99 28.28 8.26
N LYS A 151 8.49 29.41 8.78
CA LYS A 151 7.64 30.38 9.48
C LYS A 151 6.88 31.31 8.54
N ASP A 152 7.30 31.42 7.28
CA ASP A 152 6.66 32.30 6.30
C ASP A 152 6.43 31.55 4.98
N MET A 153 5.18 31.21 4.67
CA MET A 153 4.73 30.75 3.34
C MET A 153 4.76 31.90 2.29
N GLU A 154 5.77 32.77 2.34
CA GLU A 154 5.92 33.90 1.40
C GLU A 154 7.20 33.85 0.56
N SER A 155 8.19 33.00 0.85
CA SER A 155 9.42 32.94 0.05
C SER A 155 9.33 31.95 -1.12
N HIS A 156 9.09 32.49 -2.32
CA HIS A 156 8.89 31.85 -3.63
C HIS A 156 10.13 31.14 -4.24
N ALA A 157 11.00 30.47 -3.47
CA ALA A 157 12.27 29.98 -4.04
C ALA A 157 12.84 28.70 -3.41
N ALA A 158 12.15 27.57 -3.56
CA ALA A 158 12.79 26.24 -3.51
C ALA A 158 11.92 25.21 -4.26
N ILE A 159 12.16 25.13 -5.57
CA ILE A 159 11.25 24.60 -6.57
C ILE A 159 11.29 23.06 -6.67
N GLN A 160 10.08 22.51 -6.82
CA GLN A 160 9.66 21.28 -7.51
C GLN A 160 9.13 20.09 -6.65
N ASP A 161 7.91 19.68 -7.04
CA ASP A 161 6.93 18.70 -6.50
C ASP A 161 6.29 19.00 -5.16
N ARG A 162 7.08 19.48 -4.18
CA ARG A 162 6.58 19.90 -2.87
C ARG A 162 5.64 21.10 -3.01
N ASP A 163 5.94 22.00 -3.96
CA ASP A 163 5.15 23.21 -4.20
C ASP A 163 3.78 22.94 -4.82
N PHE A 164 3.59 21.93 -5.68
CA PHE A 164 2.28 21.74 -6.31
C PHE A 164 1.23 21.35 -5.27
N LEU A 165 1.54 20.35 -4.43
CA LEU A 165 0.62 19.92 -3.37
C LEU A 165 0.45 21.02 -2.33
N ASN A 166 1.54 21.70 -1.92
CA ASN A 166 1.46 22.79 -0.96
C ASN A 166 0.60 23.96 -1.49
N MET A 167 0.77 24.34 -2.76
CA MET A 167 -0.03 25.38 -3.42
C MET A 167 -1.49 24.94 -3.59
N TYR A 168 -1.73 23.74 -4.10
CA TYR A 168 -3.08 23.23 -4.38
C TYR A 168 -3.89 23.01 -3.11
N PHE A 169 -3.27 22.45 -2.07
CA PHE A 169 -3.92 22.12 -0.81
C PHE A 169 -3.76 23.20 0.27
N GLN A 170 -3.21 24.37 -0.03
CA GLN A 170 -2.90 25.43 0.95
C GLN A 170 -4.07 25.72 1.92
N LYS A 171 -5.30 25.77 1.41
CA LYS A 171 -6.52 26.06 2.21
C LYS A 171 -7.11 24.85 2.93
N MET A 172 -6.70 23.63 2.56
CA MET A 172 -7.19 22.36 3.11
C MET A 172 -6.13 21.65 3.96
N TYR A 173 -4.90 22.17 3.97
CA TYR A 173 -3.78 21.60 4.69
C TYR A 173 -4.01 21.61 6.20
N LYS A 174 -3.73 20.47 6.84
CA LYS A 174 -3.69 20.34 8.29
C LYS A 174 -2.40 19.63 8.71
N PRO A 175 -1.51 20.28 9.49
CA PRO A 175 -0.29 19.65 9.91
C PRO A 175 -0.58 18.47 10.85
N ILE A 176 0.15 17.38 10.67
CA ILE A 176 0.21 16.27 11.64
C ILE A 176 1.61 16.20 12.31
N PRO A 177 1.72 15.62 13.51
CA PRO A 177 2.98 15.57 14.26
C PRO A 177 4.14 14.92 13.50
N LEU A 178 5.36 15.42 13.73
CA LEU A 178 6.62 14.93 13.12
C LEU A 178 6.81 13.41 13.21
N VAL A 179 6.32 12.79 14.29
CA VAL A 179 6.43 11.34 14.52
C VAL A 179 5.79 10.47 13.42
N TYR A 180 4.90 11.04 12.59
CA TYR A 180 4.26 10.35 11.46
C TYR A 180 5.03 10.46 10.13
N ASN A 181 6.10 11.25 10.08
CA ASN A 181 7.01 11.34 8.94
C ASN A 181 8.31 12.02 9.37
N LEU A 182 9.17 11.33 10.14
CA LEU A 182 10.46 11.88 10.53
C LEU A 182 11.40 11.90 9.32
N VAL A 183 11.52 13.06 8.68
CA VAL A 183 12.62 13.36 7.75
C VAL A 183 13.93 13.38 8.53
N LEU A 184 14.88 12.54 8.14
CA LEU A 184 16.14 12.37 8.90
C LEU A 184 16.89 13.67 9.15
N ALA A 185 16.78 14.65 8.26
CA ALA A 185 17.40 15.96 8.44
C ALA A 185 16.98 16.70 9.72
N MET A 186 15.83 16.37 10.30
CA MET A 186 15.41 16.91 11.59
C MET A 186 16.37 16.51 12.73
N LEU A 187 17.09 15.40 12.62
CA LEU A 187 18.04 14.93 13.65
C LEU A 187 19.23 15.88 13.84
N TRP A 188 19.59 16.66 12.83
CA TRP A 188 20.71 17.60 12.90
C TRP A 188 20.29 19.06 12.69
N ARG A 189 19.11 19.33 12.12
CA ARG A 189 18.56 20.69 12.01
C ARG A 189 17.79 21.12 13.25
N HIS A 190 17.02 20.21 13.84
CA HIS A 190 16.13 20.46 14.98
C HIS A 190 16.14 19.30 15.99
N PRO A 191 17.32 18.87 16.49
CA PRO A 191 17.41 17.73 17.41
C PRO A 191 16.55 17.92 18.67
N GLU A 192 16.32 19.16 19.11
CA GLU A 192 15.47 19.51 20.24
C GLU A 192 14.00 19.14 20.05
N ASN A 193 13.56 18.95 18.80
CA ASN A 193 12.18 18.61 18.44
C ASN A 193 12.00 17.11 18.10
N VAL A 194 13.05 16.30 18.23
CA VAL A 194 13.01 14.87 17.88
C VAL A 194 13.17 14.01 19.11
N ASP A 195 12.09 13.30 19.46
CA ASP A 195 12.11 12.20 20.42
C ASP A 195 12.00 10.87 19.65
N LEU A 196 13.16 10.21 19.45
CA LEU A 196 13.27 8.99 18.65
C LEU A 196 12.43 7.82 19.16
N ASP A 197 12.15 7.76 20.46
CA ASP A 197 11.37 6.68 21.06
C ASP A 197 9.87 6.81 20.74
N ARG A 198 9.43 8.00 20.31
CA ARG A 198 8.05 8.29 19.91
C ARG A 198 7.81 8.26 18.42
N VAL A 199 8.87 8.15 17.62
CA VAL A 199 8.80 8.18 16.16
C VAL A 199 8.16 6.90 15.64
N LYS A 200 7.08 7.07 14.87
CA LYS A 200 6.32 5.96 14.29
C LYS A 200 6.72 5.67 12.85
N VAL A 201 7.17 6.69 12.13
CA VAL A 201 7.47 6.62 10.70
C VAL A 201 8.74 7.41 10.42
N VAL A 202 9.68 6.82 9.70
CA VAL A 202 10.95 7.45 9.30
C VAL A 202 11.05 7.52 7.79
N HIS A 203 11.49 8.67 7.30
CA HIS A 203 11.70 8.94 5.87
C HIS A 203 13.19 9.05 5.55
N TYR A 204 13.70 8.04 4.83
CA TYR A 204 15.10 7.95 4.41
C TYR A 204 15.34 8.74 3.11
N CYS A 205 14.93 10.01 3.10
CA CYS A 205 15.04 10.88 1.92
C CYS A 205 16.36 11.63 1.80
N ALA A 206 17.18 11.68 2.87
CA ALA A 206 18.50 12.29 2.83
C ALA A 206 19.47 11.48 1.95
N ALA A 207 20.41 12.15 1.28
CA ALA A 207 21.44 11.47 0.49
C ALA A 207 22.24 10.49 1.36
N GLY A 208 22.50 9.28 0.84
CA GLY A 208 23.17 8.20 1.58
C GLY A 208 22.32 7.48 2.62
N SER A 209 21.13 7.98 2.96
CA SER A 209 20.34 7.42 4.06
C SER A 209 19.51 6.19 3.72
N LYS A 210 19.31 5.88 2.42
CA LYS A 210 18.54 4.72 1.97
C LYS A 210 19.16 3.45 2.59
N PRO A 211 18.42 2.68 3.42
CA PRO A 211 19.00 1.56 4.16
C PRO A 211 19.72 0.53 3.29
N TRP A 212 19.20 0.25 2.08
CA TRP A 212 19.78 -0.68 1.13
C TRP A 212 21.00 -0.15 0.34
N ARG A 213 21.34 1.14 0.50
CA ARG A 213 22.54 1.79 -0.06
C ARG A 213 23.42 2.41 1.02
N PHE A 214 23.11 2.18 2.29
CA PHE A 214 23.74 2.90 3.39
C PHE A 214 25.23 2.54 3.48
N THR A 215 26.09 3.55 3.36
CA THR A 215 27.55 3.38 3.48
C THR A 215 28.13 4.04 4.74
N GLY A 216 27.39 4.98 5.34
CA GLY A 216 27.85 5.78 6.47
C GLY A 216 28.87 6.87 6.10
N LYS A 217 29.12 7.12 4.81
CA LYS A 217 30.14 8.07 4.34
C LYS A 217 29.58 9.43 3.93
N GLU A 218 28.31 9.47 3.54
CA GLU A 218 27.62 10.70 3.17
C GLU A 218 27.41 11.61 4.39
N GLU A 219 27.16 12.89 4.15
CA GLU A 219 27.03 13.90 5.19
C GLU A 219 26.01 13.51 6.27
N ASN A 220 26.42 13.59 7.53
CA ASN A 220 25.64 13.21 8.71
C ASN A 220 25.35 11.71 8.85
N MET A 221 25.74 10.84 7.91
CA MET A 221 25.47 9.40 7.98
C MET A 221 26.38 8.67 8.98
N GLU A 222 27.41 9.33 9.49
CA GLU A 222 28.27 8.81 10.56
C GLU A 222 27.57 8.78 11.93
N ARG A 223 26.41 9.43 12.07
CA ARG A 223 25.68 9.55 13.34
C ARG A 223 25.12 8.21 13.82
N GLU A 224 25.17 8.01 15.13
CA GLU A 224 24.74 6.77 15.77
C GLU A 224 23.21 6.59 15.76
N ASP A 225 22.44 7.66 15.81
CA ASP A 225 20.97 7.61 15.70
C ASP A 225 20.53 7.10 14.32
N ILE A 226 21.16 7.57 13.24
CA ILE A 226 20.89 7.12 11.87
C ILE A 226 21.29 5.66 11.68
N LYS A 227 22.48 5.25 12.15
CA LYS A 227 22.90 3.83 12.10
C LYS A 227 21.90 2.93 12.81
N LYS A 228 21.38 3.34 13.99
CA LYS A 228 20.33 2.60 14.69
C LYS A 228 19.05 2.49 13.86
N LEU A 229 18.61 3.56 13.21
CA LEU A 229 17.42 3.54 12.35
C LEU A 229 17.61 2.66 11.11
N VAL A 230 18.80 2.66 10.51
CA VAL A 230 19.14 1.76 9.38
C VAL A 230 19.15 0.30 9.83
N ASN A 231 19.71 0.01 11.01
CA ASN A 231 19.70 -1.34 11.57
C ASN A 231 18.26 -1.83 11.85
N LYS A 232 17.41 -0.98 12.45
CA LYS A 232 15.98 -1.29 12.65
C LYS A 232 15.27 -1.59 11.33
N TRP A 233 15.64 -0.90 10.24
CA TRP A 233 15.10 -1.19 8.91
C TRP A 233 15.50 -2.60 8.44
N TRP A 234 16.79 -2.95 8.55
CA TRP A 234 17.30 -4.26 8.17
C TRP A 234 16.73 -5.40 9.02
N GLU A 235 16.51 -5.17 10.31
CA GLU A 235 15.80 -6.13 11.17
C GLU A 235 14.41 -6.46 10.62
N ILE A 236 13.67 -5.48 10.10
CA ILE A 236 12.36 -5.69 9.48
C ILE A 236 12.52 -6.38 8.13
N TYR A 237 13.42 -5.89 7.29
CA TYR A 237 13.59 -6.39 5.93
C TYR A 237 14.02 -7.87 5.91
N ASN A 238 14.94 -8.25 6.79
CA ASN A 238 15.49 -9.61 6.87
C ASN A 238 14.62 -10.58 7.69
N ASP A 239 13.58 -10.10 8.38
CA ASP A 239 12.67 -10.98 9.12
C ASP A 239 11.76 -11.75 8.15
N GLU A 240 12.04 -13.04 7.99
CA GLU A 240 11.27 -13.98 7.16
C GLU A 240 9.88 -14.28 7.75
N SER A 241 9.71 -14.11 9.07
CA SER A 241 8.40 -14.30 9.70
C SER A 241 7.38 -13.26 9.22
N LEU A 242 7.89 -12.12 8.74
CA LEU A 242 7.14 -11.06 8.09
C LEU A 242 6.93 -11.30 6.59
N ASP A 243 7.44 -12.36 5.96
CA ASP A 243 7.10 -12.62 4.56
C ASP A 243 5.62 -12.96 4.40
N PHE A 244 5.03 -12.54 3.27
CA PHE A 244 3.61 -12.78 3.02
C PHE A 244 3.34 -14.27 2.76
N LYS A 245 2.63 -14.90 3.69
CA LYS A 245 2.26 -16.32 3.61
C LYS A 245 0.98 -16.47 2.78
N SER A 246 1.14 -16.57 1.47
CA SER A 246 0.04 -16.81 0.51
C SER A 246 -0.79 -18.06 0.87
N SER A 247 -0.17 -19.06 1.47
CA SER A 247 -0.74 -20.39 1.72
C SER A 247 -1.89 -20.44 2.74
N LYS A 248 -1.95 -19.54 3.74
CA LYS A 248 -3.03 -19.59 4.75
C LYS A 248 -4.35 -19.03 4.24
N ARG A 249 -4.34 -17.92 3.50
CA ARG A 249 -5.58 -17.30 3.00
C ARG A 249 -6.22 -18.08 1.87
N ILE A 250 -5.41 -18.69 0.98
CA ILE A 250 -5.92 -19.56 -0.09
C ILE A 250 -6.49 -20.85 0.52
N ALA A 251 -5.77 -21.49 1.46
CA ALA A 251 -6.28 -22.70 2.12
C ALA A 251 -7.54 -22.46 2.97
N GLU A 252 -7.66 -21.31 3.66
CA GLU A 252 -8.86 -20.93 4.42
C GLU A 252 -10.03 -20.56 3.50
N ALA A 253 -9.78 -19.91 2.36
CA ALA A 253 -10.79 -19.59 1.35
C ALA A 253 -11.29 -20.85 0.63
N GLU A 254 -10.39 -21.80 0.31
CA GLU A 254 -10.72 -23.11 -0.26
C GLU A 254 -11.48 -24.01 0.72
N ASN A 255 -11.18 -23.95 2.02
CA ASN A 255 -11.96 -24.68 3.03
C ASN A 255 -13.35 -24.07 3.26
N LYS A 256 -13.48 -22.74 3.22
CA LYS A 256 -14.80 -22.07 3.32
C LYS A 256 -15.68 -22.33 2.10
N SER A 257 -15.12 -22.36 0.89
CA SER A 257 -15.88 -22.68 -0.32
C SER A 257 -16.32 -24.15 -0.36
N LYS A 258 -15.48 -25.08 0.12
CA LYS A 258 -15.84 -26.50 0.29
C LYS A 258 -16.92 -26.72 1.34
N LEU A 259 -16.90 -26.02 2.48
CA LEU A 259 -17.96 -26.13 3.49
C LEU A 259 -19.31 -25.58 3.01
N GLN A 260 -19.34 -24.55 2.17
CA GLN A 260 -20.58 -23.99 1.62
C GLN A 260 -21.21 -24.86 0.52
N GLN A 261 -20.43 -25.74 -0.12
CA GLN A 261 -20.93 -26.70 -1.11
C GLN A 261 -21.47 -27.99 -0.50
N ILE A 262 -21.26 -28.23 0.79
CA ILE A 262 -21.79 -29.40 1.50
C ILE A 262 -22.99 -28.94 2.36
N THR A 263 -24.16 -28.82 1.71
CA THR A 263 -25.46 -28.93 2.40
C THR A 263 -26.22 -30.13 1.83
N PRO A 264 -26.97 -30.87 2.66
CA PRO A 264 -27.37 -32.23 2.33
C PRO A 264 -28.63 -32.25 1.45
N ASN A 265 -28.46 -32.57 0.17
CA ASN A 265 -29.57 -33.02 -0.68
C ASN A 265 -29.76 -34.53 -0.49
N ALA A 266 -30.41 -34.91 0.61
CA ALA A 266 -30.89 -36.26 0.83
C ALA A 266 -32.12 -36.23 1.73
N LEU A 267 -33.30 -36.02 1.14
CA LEU A 267 -34.60 -36.61 1.51
C LEU A 267 -35.74 -35.96 0.71
N SER A 268 -35.93 -36.44 -0.52
CA SER A 268 -37.28 -36.43 -1.14
C SER A 268 -37.38 -37.57 -2.16
N GLY A 269 -37.39 -38.80 -1.65
CA GLY A 269 -37.85 -39.96 -2.41
C GLY A 269 -39.37 -39.89 -2.55
N SER A 270 -39.82 -39.61 -3.77
CA SER A 270 -41.21 -39.50 -4.18
C SER A 270 -41.94 -40.85 -4.06
N ILE A 271 -43.00 -40.86 -3.25
CA ILE A 271 -43.93 -41.98 -3.14
C ILE A 271 -44.83 -42.00 -4.39
N SER A 272 -44.65 -43.02 -5.22
CA SER A 272 -45.54 -43.34 -6.35
C SER A 272 -46.86 -43.92 -5.85
N LYS A 273 -47.98 -43.26 -6.18
CA LYS A 273 -49.35 -43.76 -5.98
C LYS A 273 -49.64 -44.88 -6.99
N ARG A 274 -49.86 -46.11 -6.53
CA ARG A 274 -50.50 -47.18 -7.32
C ARG A 274 -51.93 -47.41 -6.80
N ALA A 275 -52.88 -47.41 -7.74
CA ALA A 275 -54.31 -47.50 -7.49
C ALA A 275 -54.74 -48.87 -6.92
N LYS A 276 -55.78 -48.82 -6.07
CA LYS A 276 -56.49 -49.95 -5.45
C LYS A 276 -57.30 -50.74 -6.49
N ALA A 277 -57.28 -52.06 -6.37
CA ALA A 277 -58.45 -52.93 -6.60
C ALA A 277 -58.42 -54.08 -5.58
N SER A 278 -59.58 -54.28 -4.94
CA SER A 278 -59.94 -55.10 -3.77
C SER A 278 -59.92 -56.64 -4.00
N PRO A 279 -60.48 -57.50 -3.11
CA PRO A 279 -60.11 -57.79 -1.71
C PRO A 279 -60.05 -59.32 -1.38
N ALA A 280 -59.75 -59.61 -0.11
CA ALA A 280 -60.26 -60.73 0.71
C ALA A 280 -59.45 -62.06 0.77
N PRO A 281 -59.69 -62.95 1.77
CA PRO A 281 -59.32 -62.82 3.19
C PRO A 281 -58.65 -64.13 3.73
N PRO A 282 -58.77 -64.56 5.01
CA PRO A 282 -57.75 -64.42 6.06
C PRO A 282 -57.30 -65.75 6.69
N ALA A 283 -56.29 -65.72 7.57
CA ALA A 283 -56.04 -66.62 8.72
C ALA A 283 -54.58 -66.41 9.16
N ALA A 284 -54.17 -66.43 10.42
CA ALA A 284 -54.79 -66.50 11.74
C ALA A 284 -53.74 -65.90 12.70
#